data_AF-A0A383AGH8-F1
#
_entry.id   AF-A0A383AGH8-F1
#
_cell.length_a   1.000
_cell.length_b   1.000
_cell.length_c   1.000
_cell.angle_alpha   90.00
_cell.angle_beta   90.00
_cell.angle_gamma   90.00
#
_symmetry.space_group_name_H-M   'P 1'
#
loop_
_entity.id
_entity.type
_entity.pdbx_description
1 polymer ?
#
loop_
_entity_poly.entity_id
_entity_poly.type
_entity_poly.pdbx_seq_one_letter_code
_entity_poly.pdbx_strand_id
1 'polypeptide(L)'
;MQAAERTWHFPTDILPILTKAGCNAGKCHGAATGQGGFKLSLFGDDPVADHAVITRERGGRRIDFSNPERSLVLRKPSRDLDHKGGQKLRNGSEAWQEVRDWIASGAPFGEVGLHVTGLVVSPAELSHSSQLNVKAHFSDG
;
A
#
# COMPACT_ATOMS: atom_id res chain seq x y z
N MET A 1 -5.65 28.18 1.24
CA MET A 1 -4.46 27.59 1.90
C MET A 1 -3.99 26.48 0.98
N GLN A 2 -2.82 26.61 0.36
CA GLN A 2 -2.24 25.51 -0.40
C GLN A 2 -1.84 24.44 0.62
N ALA A 3 -2.47 23.27 0.55
CA ALA A 3 -1.97 22.11 1.26
C ALA A 3 -0.53 21.87 0.77
N ALA A 4 0.42 21.66 1.68
CA ALA A 4 1.75 21.23 1.29
C ALA A 4 1.61 20.01 0.38
N GLU A 5 2.27 20.03 -0.77
CA GLU A 5 2.25 18.93 -1.71
C GLU A 5 2.82 17.70 -0.99
N ARG A 6 1.98 16.68 -0.79
CA ARG A 6 2.36 15.49 -0.02
C ARG A 6 3.44 14.72 -0.79
N THR A 7 4.59 14.51 -0.17
CA THR A 7 5.61 13.58 -0.66
C THR A 7 5.16 12.15 -0.38
N TRP A 8 5.03 11.34 -1.43
CA TRP A 8 4.63 9.94 -1.32
C TRP A 8 5.85 9.02 -1.21
N HIS A 9 5.78 8.04 -0.33
CA HIS A 9 6.75 6.95 -0.23
C HIS A 9 6.03 5.59 -0.20
N PHE A 10 6.12 4.85 -1.30
CA PHE A 10 5.39 3.60 -1.50
C PHE A 10 5.59 2.58 -0.37
N PRO A 11 6.82 2.31 0.11
CA PRO A 11 7.03 1.35 1.20
C PRO A 11 6.33 1.70 2.52
N THR A 12 6.11 2.98 2.82
CA THR A 12 5.57 3.42 4.12
C THR A 12 4.11 3.88 4.04
N ASP A 13 3.68 4.45 2.91
CA ASP A 13 2.31 4.95 2.74
C ASP A 13 1.38 3.90 2.13
N ILE A 14 1.86 3.15 1.12
CA ILE A 14 0.99 2.35 0.23
C ILE A 14 1.10 0.86 0.50
N LEU A 15 2.31 0.33 0.58
CA LEU A 15 2.54 -1.09 0.83
C LEU A 15 1.90 -1.57 2.15
N PRO A 16 1.89 -0.80 3.25
CA PRO A 16 1.20 -1.20 4.47
C PRO A 16 -0.32 -1.26 4.31
N ILE A 17 -0.91 -0.40 3.48
CA ILE A 17 -2.35 -0.47 3.15
C ILE A 17 -2.67 -1.80 2.46
N LEU A 18 -1.88 -2.16 1.45
CA LEU A 18 -2.06 -3.42 0.71
C LEU A 18 -1.84 -4.64 1.61
N THR A 19 -0.88 -4.55 2.52
CA THR A 19 -0.55 -5.59 3.49
C THR A 19 -1.67 -5.79 4.51
N LYS A 20 -2.16 -4.70 5.10
CA LYS A 20 -3.29 -4.72 6.04
C LYS A 20 -4.57 -5.24 5.40
N ALA A 21 -4.79 -4.92 4.12
CA ALA A 21 -5.91 -5.46 3.33
C ALA A 21 -5.73 -6.96 2.96
N GLY A 22 -4.54 -7.53 3.17
CA GLY A 22 -4.21 -8.93 2.88
C GLY A 22 -4.00 -9.22 1.40
N CYS A 23 -3.72 -8.20 0.58
CA CYS A 23 -3.50 -8.36 -0.86
C CYS A 23 -2.27 -9.24 -1.15
N ASN A 24 -1.17 -8.97 -0.46
CA ASN A 24 0.12 -9.66 -0.55
C ASN A 24 0.29 -10.80 0.48
N ALA A 25 -0.82 -11.34 1.00
CA ALA A 25 -0.77 -12.51 1.88
C ALA A 25 -0.48 -13.80 1.06
N GLY A 26 0.14 -14.79 1.71
CA GLY A 26 0.51 -16.07 1.09
C GLY A 26 -0.66 -16.88 0.49
N LYS A 27 -1.89 -16.59 0.89
CA LYS A 27 -3.12 -17.19 0.33
C LYS A 27 -3.58 -16.55 -0.99
N CYS A 28 -3.00 -15.43 -1.40
CA CYS A 28 -3.42 -14.62 -2.56
C CYS A 28 -2.20 -14.15 -3.36
N HIS A 29 -2.01 -12.84 -3.59
CA HIS A 29 -0.95 -12.36 -4.47
C HIS A 29 0.46 -12.52 -3.88
N GLY A 30 0.58 -12.71 -2.57
CA GLY A 30 1.83 -13.08 -1.90
C GLY A 30 2.16 -14.58 -1.93
N ALA A 31 1.34 -15.40 -2.58
CA ALA A 31 1.66 -16.81 -2.81
C ALA A 31 2.94 -16.94 -3.66
N ALA A 32 3.65 -18.06 -3.57
CA ALA A 32 4.90 -18.29 -4.30
C ALA A 32 4.79 -18.02 -5.82
N THR A 33 3.62 -18.31 -6.40
CA THR A 33 3.29 -18.10 -7.82
C THR A 33 2.36 -16.90 -8.08
N GLY A 34 1.96 -16.17 -7.04
CA GLY A 34 0.94 -15.13 -7.10
C GLY A 34 -0.44 -15.64 -7.51
N GLN A 35 -1.31 -14.75 -7.98
CA GLN A 35 -2.65 -15.09 -8.49
C GLN A 35 -2.99 -14.29 -9.73
N GLY A 36 -3.59 -14.93 -10.75
CA GLY A 36 -4.03 -14.25 -11.97
C GLY A 36 -2.89 -13.55 -12.74
N GLY A 37 -1.66 -14.07 -12.62
CA GLY A 37 -0.47 -13.45 -13.20
C GLY A 37 -0.07 -12.13 -12.55
N PHE A 38 -0.48 -11.90 -11.30
CA PHE A 38 -0.06 -10.79 -10.44
C PHE A 38 0.52 -11.38 -9.15
N LYS A 39 1.82 -11.20 -8.95
CA LYS A 39 2.59 -11.69 -7.81
C LYS A 39 3.20 -10.52 -7.07
N LEU A 40 2.83 -10.39 -5.81
CA LEU A 40 3.48 -9.51 -4.85
C LEU A 40 4.42 -10.34 -3.97
N SER A 41 5.42 -9.70 -3.39
CA SER A 41 6.27 -10.26 -2.35
C SER A 41 5.42 -10.64 -1.13
N LEU A 42 5.82 -11.67 -0.39
CA LEU A 42 5.06 -12.12 0.76
C LEU A 42 5.10 -11.04 1.85
N PHE A 43 3.94 -10.52 2.23
CA PHE A 43 3.80 -9.44 3.23
C PHE A 43 4.61 -8.17 2.95
N GLY A 44 5.00 -7.93 1.69
CA GLY A 44 5.72 -6.70 1.32
C GLY A 44 7.23 -6.74 1.57
N ASP A 45 7.80 -7.94 1.67
CA ASP A 45 9.23 -8.17 1.91
C ASP A 45 10.16 -7.58 0.83
N ASP A 46 9.66 -7.37 -0.40
CA ASP A 46 10.39 -6.68 -1.47
C ASP A 46 9.56 -5.51 -2.04
N PRO A 47 9.65 -4.32 -1.43
CA PRO A 47 8.89 -3.14 -1.87
C PRO A 47 9.25 -2.68 -3.28
N VAL A 48 10.51 -2.87 -3.70
CA VAL A 48 10.98 -2.45 -5.03
C VAL A 48 10.35 -3.33 -6.10
N ALA A 49 10.36 -4.65 -5.91
CA ALA A 49 9.68 -5.57 -6.80
C ALA A 49 8.17 -5.32 -6.81
N ASP A 50 7.54 -5.15 -5.64
CA ASP A 50 6.09 -4.89 -5.55
C ASP A 50 5.66 -3.64 -6.31
N HIS A 51 6.41 -2.55 -6.15
CA HIS A 51 6.18 -1.32 -6.89
C HIS A 51 6.27 -1.54 -8.40
N ALA A 52 7.31 -2.23 -8.87
CA ALA A 52 7.51 -2.51 -10.29
C ALA A 52 6.39 -3.41 -10.88
N VAL A 53 5.95 -4.43 -10.14
CA VAL A 53 4.85 -5.32 -10.53
C VAL A 53 3.54 -4.53 -10.64
N ILE A 54 3.27 -3.62 -9.70
CA ILE A 54 2.07 -2.80 -9.69
C ILE A 54 2.09 -1.81 -10.86
N THR A 55 3.20 -1.10 -11.06
CA THR A 55 3.25 0.10 -11.93
C THR A 55 3.71 -0.18 -13.36
N ARG A 56 4.53 -1.20 -13.61
CA ARG A 56 5.23 -1.39 -14.90
C ARG A 56 4.95 -2.71 -15.58
N GLU A 57 4.80 -3.79 -14.83
CA GLU A 57 4.58 -5.11 -15.42
C GLU A 57 3.34 -5.17 -16.32
N ARG A 58 3.36 -6.12 -17.28
CA ARG A 58 2.32 -6.29 -18.29
C ARG A 58 2.02 -4.99 -19.08
N GLY A 59 3.02 -4.11 -19.20
CA GLY A 59 2.90 -2.82 -19.89
C GLY A 59 2.09 -1.79 -19.11
N GLY A 60 2.16 -1.81 -17.78
CA GLY A 60 1.49 -0.83 -16.91
C GLY A 60 -0.04 -0.96 -16.82
N ARG A 61 -0.65 -1.99 -17.42
CA ARG A 61 -2.11 -2.16 -17.53
C ARG A 61 -2.90 -2.26 -16.20
N ARG A 62 -2.21 -2.24 -15.06
CA ARG A 62 -2.84 -2.25 -13.72
C ARG A 62 -3.14 -0.85 -13.20
N ILE A 63 -2.47 0.16 -13.71
CA ILE A 63 -2.59 1.55 -13.32
C ILE A 63 -3.10 2.37 -14.50
N ASP A 64 -4.13 3.18 -14.26
CA ASP A 64 -4.62 4.19 -15.17
C ASP A 64 -4.32 5.55 -14.56
N PHE A 65 -3.24 6.20 -15.00
CA PHE A 65 -2.82 7.50 -14.48
C PHE A 65 -3.79 8.62 -14.87
N SER A 66 -4.50 8.47 -15.99
CA SER A 66 -5.46 9.47 -16.46
C SER A 66 -6.77 9.42 -15.68
N ASN A 67 -7.15 8.24 -15.19
CA ASN A 67 -8.34 8.01 -14.37
C ASN A 67 -7.98 7.06 -13.22
N PRO A 68 -7.35 7.56 -12.13
CA PRO A 68 -6.83 6.73 -11.05
C PRO A 68 -7.81 5.68 -10.52
N GLU A 69 -9.07 6.05 -10.31
CA GLU A 69 -10.16 5.17 -9.87
C GLU A 69 -10.46 4.00 -10.84
N ARG A 70 -10.05 4.09 -12.11
CA ARG A 70 -10.19 3.01 -13.10
C ARG A 70 -9.10 1.94 -12.98
N SER A 71 -8.06 2.18 -12.18
CA SER A 71 -6.94 1.26 -11.96
C SER A 71 -7.40 -0.08 -11.40
N LEU A 72 -6.85 -1.18 -11.91
CA LEU A 72 -7.18 -2.54 -11.47
C LEU A 72 -6.81 -2.76 -10.00
N VAL A 73 -5.74 -2.11 -9.52
CA VAL A 73 -5.28 -2.17 -8.13
C VAL A 73 -6.28 -1.57 -7.14
N LEU A 74 -7.24 -0.75 -7.61
CA LEU A 74 -8.35 -0.24 -6.80
C LEU A 74 -9.64 -1.07 -7.03
N ARG A 75 -10.00 -1.28 -8.30
CA ARG A 75 -11.31 -1.85 -8.67
C ARG A 75 -11.48 -3.33 -8.33
N LYS A 76 -10.39 -4.11 -8.38
CA LYS A 76 -10.43 -5.53 -8.00
C LYS A 76 -10.65 -5.67 -6.49
N PRO A 77 -9.82 -5.07 -5.60
CA PRO A 77 -10.02 -5.21 -4.16
C PRO A 77 -11.26 -4.49 -3.63
N SER A 78 -11.82 -3.49 -4.32
CA SER A 78 -13.13 -2.90 -3.97
C SER A 78 -14.34 -3.73 -4.39
N ARG A 79 -14.14 -4.67 -5.32
CA ARG A 79 -15.17 -5.42 -6.05
C ARG A 79 -16.01 -4.59 -7.03
N ASP A 80 -15.50 -3.46 -7.50
CA ASP A 80 -16.05 -2.79 -8.70
C ASP A 80 -15.77 -3.62 -9.97
N LEU A 81 -14.83 -4.56 -9.88
CA LEU A 81 -14.63 -5.66 -10.83
C LEU A 81 -14.55 -6.99 -10.07
N ASP A 82 -14.92 -8.07 -10.75
CA ASP A 82 -14.84 -9.41 -10.18
C ASP A 82 -13.45 -9.74 -9.64
N HIS A 83 -13.40 -10.08 -8.37
CA HIS A 83 -12.19 -10.49 -7.67
C HIS A 83 -12.47 -11.70 -6.80
N LYS A 84 -11.82 -12.82 -7.14
CA LYS A 84 -11.98 -14.10 -6.42
C LYS A 84 -11.57 -14.02 -4.95
N GLY A 85 -10.69 -13.07 -4.59
CA GLY A 85 -10.29 -12.82 -3.20
C GLY A 85 -11.35 -12.12 -2.34
N GLY A 86 -12.50 -11.76 -2.91
CA GLY A 86 -13.53 -10.97 -2.22
C GLY A 86 -13.14 -9.49 -2.10
N GLN A 87 -13.88 -8.74 -1.28
CA GLN A 87 -13.56 -7.34 -1.01
C GLN A 87 -12.41 -7.26 -0.01
N LYS A 88 -11.37 -6.50 -0.36
CA LYS A 88 -10.18 -6.23 0.47
C LYS A 88 -10.04 -4.75 0.83
N LEU A 89 -10.48 -3.87 -0.06
CA LEU A 89 -10.31 -2.43 0.07
C LEU A 89 -11.60 -1.72 -0.34
N ARG A 90 -12.43 -1.32 0.63
CA ARG A 90 -13.75 -0.73 0.36
C ARG A 90 -13.61 0.57 -0.46
N ASN A 91 -14.38 0.69 -1.55
CA ASN A 91 -14.45 1.91 -2.36
C ASN A 91 -14.78 3.12 -1.48
N GLY A 92 -14.05 4.22 -1.67
CA GLY A 92 -14.24 5.48 -0.93
C GLY A 92 -13.75 5.46 0.52
N SER A 93 -13.21 4.34 1.03
CA SER A 93 -12.50 4.36 2.32
C SER A 93 -11.22 5.20 2.25
N GLU A 94 -10.76 5.71 3.38
CA GLU A 94 -9.50 6.48 3.47
C GLU A 94 -8.34 5.74 2.81
N ALA A 95 -8.13 4.48 3.15
CA ALA A 95 -7.10 3.63 2.54
C ALA A 95 -7.26 3.48 1.01
N TRP A 96 -8.49 3.48 0.50
CA TRP A 96 -8.74 3.45 -0.95
C TRP A 96 -8.39 4.80 -1.60
N GLN A 97 -8.72 5.91 -0.94
CA GLN A 97 -8.40 7.26 -1.40
C GLN A 97 -6.89 7.51 -1.40
N GLU A 98 -6.17 7.04 -0.38
CA GLU A 98 -4.71 7.09 -0.30
C GLU A 98 -4.04 6.42 -1.51
N VAL A 99 -4.46 5.19 -1.84
CA VAL A 99 -3.93 4.48 -3.03
C VAL A 99 -4.32 5.21 -4.31
N ARG A 100 -5.54 5.75 -4.41
CA ARG A 100 -5.97 6.57 -5.57
C ARG A 100 -5.11 7.82 -5.73
N ASP A 101 -4.85 8.55 -4.65
CA ASP A 101 -4.13 9.82 -4.70
C ASP A 101 -2.64 9.61 -4.96
N TRP A 102 -2.07 8.52 -4.46
CA TRP A 102 -0.73 8.06 -4.86
C TRP A 102 -0.66 7.77 -6.36
N ILE A 103 -1.66 7.08 -6.93
CA ILE A 103 -1.73 6.85 -8.39
C ILE A 103 -1.86 8.17 -9.14
N ALA A 104 -2.74 9.06 -8.69
CA ALA A 104 -2.94 10.39 -9.28
C ALA A 104 -1.64 11.22 -9.28
N SER A 105 -0.76 10.98 -8.31
CA SER A 105 0.55 11.62 -8.18
C SER A 105 1.66 10.94 -9.02
N GLY A 106 1.29 10.04 -9.94
CA GLY A 106 2.24 9.34 -10.80
C GLY A 106 2.78 8.03 -10.20
N ALA A 107 2.17 7.53 -9.12
CA ALA A 107 2.57 6.31 -8.42
C ALA A 107 4.08 6.26 -8.10
N PRO A 108 4.67 7.31 -7.50
CA PRO A 108 6.11 7.36 -7.23
C PRO A 108 6.53 6.25 -6.24
N PHE A 109 7.77 5.78 -6.37
CA PHE A 109 8.34 4.89 -5.35
C PHE A 109 8.64 5.66 -4.05
N GLY A 110 9.13 6.90 -4.18
CA GLY A 110 9.60 7.73 -3.07
C GLY A 110 11.13 7.73 -2.95
N GLU A 111 11.64 8.41 -1.93
CA GLU A 111 13.08 8.49 -1.63
C GLU A 111 13.66 7.12 -1.27
N VAL A 112 14.76 6.76 -1.92
CA VAL A 112 15.52 5.55 -1.59
C VAL A 112 16.45 5.87 -0.43
N GLY A 113 16.15 5.38 0.77
CA GLY A 113 16.95 5.62 1.98
C GLY A 113 16.16 6.12 3.18
N LEU A 114 14.85 6.39 3.00
CA LEU A 114 13.96 6.70 4.12
C LEU A 114 13.98 5.54 5.12
N HIS A 115 14.36 5.83 6.37
CA HIS A 115 14.43 4.82 7.42
C HIS A 115 13.96 5.40 8.75
N VAL A 116 13.55 4.50 9.64
CA VAL A 116 13.13 4.87 11.00
C VAL A 116 14.35 5.25 11.82
N THR A 117 14.36 6.47 12.37
CA THR A 117 15.40 6.99 13.26
C THR A 117 15.03 6.82 14.74
N GLY A 118 13.74 6.64 15.04
CA GLY A 118 13.27 6.41 16.41
C GLY A 118 11.84 5.88 16.47
N LEU A 119 11.53 5.18 17.56
CA LEU A 119 10.19 4.70 17.88
C LEU A 119 9.75 5.22 19.25
N VAL A 120 8.55 5.77 19.32
CA VAL A 120 7.89 6.15 20.57
C VAL A 120 6.71 5.23 20.77
N VAL A 121 6.73 4.47 21.87
CA VAL A 121 5.65 3.54 22.23
C VAL A 121 4.95 4.04 23.48
N SER A 122 3.63 4.03 23.48
CA SER A 122 2.79 4.43 24.61
C SER A 122 1.61 3.47 24.80
N PRO A 123 1.11 3.27 26.04
CA PRO A 123 1.69 3.76 27.30
C PRO A 123 3.01 3.06 27.66
N ALA A 124 3.88 3.76 28.40
CA ALA A 124 5.17 3.21 28.84
C ALA A 124 5.01 2.11 29.92
N GLU A 125 3.96 2.22 30.72
CA GLU A 125 3.59 1.20 31.71
C GLU A 125 2.39 0.40 31.19
N LEU A 126 2.53 -0.93 31.21
CA LEU A 126 1.51 -1.85 30.74
C LEU A 126 0.69 -2.38 31.91
N SER A 127 -0.62 -2.35 31.77
CA SER A 127 -1.53 -3.19 32.55
C SER A 127 -1.79 -4.52 31.84
N HIS A 128 -2.51 -5.46 32.47
CA HIS A 128 -2.78 -6.81 31.94
C HIS A 128 -3.29 -6.84 30.48
N SER A 129 -4.07 -5.83 30.06
CA SER A 129 -4.46 -5.62 28.66
C SER A 129 -4.42 -4.12 28.37
N SER A 130 -3.49 -3.69 27.52
CA SER A 130 -3.30 -2.28 27.19
C SER A 130 -3.18 -2.12 25.68
N GLN A 131 -3.86 -1.11 25.13
CA GLN A 131 -3.69 -0.72 23.74
C GLN A 131 -2.38 0.04 23.58
N LEU A 132 -1.53 -0.40 22.65
CA LEU A 132 -0.30 0.30 22.30
C LEU A 132 -0.55 1.29 21.16
N ASN A 133 0.02 2.48 21.29
CA ASN A 133 0.23 3.42 20.20
C ASN A 133 1.74 3.51 19.94
N VAL A 134 2.14 3.23 18.70
CA VAL A 134 3.53 3.29 18.24
C VAL A 134 3.63 4.39 17.19
N LYS A 135 4.53 5.34 17.43
CA LYS A 135 4.89 6.39 16.47
C LYS A 135 6.33 6.16 16.02
N ALA A 136 6.55 6.20 14.71
CA ALA A 136 7.89 6.18 14.13
C ALA A 136 8.30 7.59 13.72
N HIS A 137 9.56 7.93 13.97
CA HIS A 137 10.24 9.09 13.42
C HIS A 137 11.09 8.60 12.25
N PHE A 138 10.99 9.28 11.11
CA PHE A 138 11.74 8.94 9.92
C PHE A 138 12.93 9.89 9.75
N SER A 139 13.83 9.56 8.83
CA SER A 139 15.05 10.33 8.58
C SER A 139 14.81 11.69 7.89
N ASP A 140 13.61 11.94 7.38
CA ASP A 140 13.20 13.15 6.68
C ASP A 140 12.48 14.18 7.56
N GLY A 141 12.19 13.86 8.83
CA GLY A 141 11.61 14.77 9.83
C GLY A 141 10.28 14.30 10.39
#